data_AF-M1CE21-F1
#
_entry.id   AF-M1CE21-F1
#
_cell.length_a   1.000
_cell.length_b   1.000
_cell.length_c   1.000
_cell.angle_alpha   90.00
_cell.angle_beta   90.00
_cell.angle_gamma   90.00
#
_symmetry.space_group_name_H-M   'P 1'
#
loop_
_entity.id
_entity.type
_entity.pdbx_description
1 polymer ?
#
loop_
_entity_poly.entity_id
_entity_poly.type
_entity_poly.pdbx_seq_one_letter_code
_entity_poly.pdbx_strand_id
1 'polypeptide(L)' 'MWELFVFLALQLSDLMNLNCLPNALLLMFQVVVADPFNNPITKGLYSEWLEQPGSEKAKRYLHTEYHPVVKSITSQLQNW' A
#
# COMPACT_ATOMS: atom_id res chain seq x y z
N MET A 1 -2.53 31.88 33.22
CA MET A 1 -1.18 31.43 32.79
C MET A 1 -1.25 30.07 32.08
N TRP A 2 -2.02 29.10 32.60
CA TRP A 2 -2.23 27.79 31.95
C TRP A 2 -3.05 27.84 30.64
N GLU A 3 -4.03 28.74 30.53
CA GLU A 3 -4.83 28.90 29.30
C GLU A 3 -3.97 29.17 28.05
N LEU A 4 -2.93 30.01 28.18
CA LEU A 4 -2.01 30.29 27.08
C LEU A 4 -1.18 29.06 26.67
N PHE A 5 -0.92 28.14 27.60
CA PHE A 5 -0.24 26.88 27.31
C PHE A 5 -1.15 25.93 26.55
N VAL A 6 -2.44 25.87 26.90
CA VAL A 6 -3.46 25.10 26.16
C VAL A 6 -3.62 25.64 24.75
N PHE A 7 -3.69 26.96 24.58
CA PHE A 7 -3.76 27.58 23.25
C PHE A 7 -2.50 27.34 22.42
N LEU A 8 -1.31 27.41 23.01
CA LEU A 8 -0.06 27.12 22.31
C LEU A 8 0.04 25.64 21.90
N ALA A 9 -0.41 24.73 22.77
CA ALA A 9 -0.45 23.29 22.50
C ALA A 9 -1.46 22.93 21.40
N LEU A 10 -2.62 23.58 21.38
CA LEU A 10 -3.61 23.43 20.32
C LEU A 10 -3.04 23.89 18.97
N GLN A 11 -2.44 25.10 18.96
CA GLN A 11 -1.80 25.67 17.77
C GLN A 11 -0.65 24.78 17.24
N LEU A 12 0.14 24.18 18.12
CA LEU A 12 1.21 23.24 17.77
C LEU A 12 0.66 21.92 17.21
N SER A 13 -0.46 21.44 17.74
CA SER A 13 -1.12 20.23 17.24
C SER A 13 -1.72 20.42 15.84
N ASP A 14 -2.24 21.61 15.56
CA ASP A 14 -2.75 21.98 14.23
C ASP A 14 -1.62 22.10 13.20
N LEU A 15 -0.48 22.68 13.59
CA LEU A 15 0.73 22.75 12.75
C LEU A 15 1.33 21.37 12.45
N MET A 16 1.29 20.44 13.41
CA MET A 16 1.70 19.04 13.16
C MET A 16 0.76 18.33 12.16
N ASN A 17 -0.54 18.60 12.21
CA ASN A 17 -1.53 18.03 11.29
C ASN A 17 -1.35 18.54 9.85
N LEU A 18 -1.11 19.85 9.71
CA LEU A 18 -0.85 20.52 8.42
C LEU A 18 0.42 20.04 7.72
N ASN A 19 1.41 19.53 8.45
CA ASN A 19 2.64 18.95 7.87
C ASN A 19 2.51 17.46 7.50
N CYS A 20 1.47 16.78 7.96
CA CYS A 20 1.21 15.37 7.65
C CYS A 20 0.52 15.22 6.27
N LEU A 21 -0.44 16.10 5.96
CA LEU A 21 -1.14 16.16 4.67
C LEU A 21 -0.24 16.31 3.43
N PRO A 22 0.73 17.24 3.38
CA PRO A 22 1.51 17.50 2.17
C PRO A 22 2.40 16.31 1.82
N ASN A 23 2.94 15.58 2.80
CA ASN A 23 3.79 14.42 2.53
C ASN A 23 3.00 13.23 1.98
N ALA A 24 1.78 13.01 2.45
CA ALA A 24 0.89 11.97 1.91
C ALA A 24 0.44 12.28 0.47
N LEU A 25 0.12 13.54 0.18
CA LEU A 25 -0.15 14.00 -1.18
C LEU A 25 1.09 13.86 -2.08
N LEU A 26 2.27 14.20 -1.57
CA LEU A 26 3.53 14.15 -2.32
C LEU A 26 3.93 12.70 -2.65
N LEU A 27 3.71 11.74 -1.74
CA LEU A 27 3.86 10.31 -2.03
C LEU A 27 2.91 9.84 -3.15
N MET A 28 1.64 10.22 -3.09
CA MET A 28 0.66 9.85 -4.11
C MET A 28 0.99 10.46 -5.49
N PHE A 29 1.46 11.71 -5.52
CA PHE A 29 1.82 12.40 -6.76
C PHE A 29 3.19 11.99 -7.31
N GLN A 30 4.12 11.51 -6.48
CA GLN A 30 5.44 11.02 -6.91
C GLN A 30 5.43 9.57 -7.41
N VAL A 31 4.35 8.83 -7.21
CA VAL A 31 4.15 7.56 -7.90
C VAL A 31 3.82 7.88 -9.36
N VAL A 32 4.87 7.99 -10.18
CA VAL A 32 4.73 7.93 -11.63
C VAL A 32 4.07 6.60 -11.94
N VAL A 33 2.80 6.66 -12.36
CA VAL A 33 2.05 5.48 -12.82
C VAL A 33 2.68 5.03 -14.14
N ALA A 34 3.77 4.29 -14.02
CA ALA A 34 4.37 3.59 -15.13
C ALA A 34 3.63 2.26 -15.31
N ASP A 35 3.41 1.88 -16.56
CA ASP A 35 2.90 0.55 -16.86
C ASP A 35 3.90 -0.51 -16.33
N PRO A 36 3.50 -1.37 -15.37
CA PRO A 36 4.39 -2.38 -14.81
C PRO A 36 4.89 -3.38 -15.87
N PHE A 37 4.18 -3.53 -16.99
CA PHE A 37 4.63 -4.35 -18.12
C PHE A 37 5.67 -3.67 -18.99
N ASN A 38 5.90 -2.35 -18.83
CA ASN A 38 6.94 -1.65 -19.55
C ASN A 38 8.34 -1.86 -18.95
N ASN A 39 8.44 -2.53 -17.79
CA ASN A 39 9.74 -2.87 -17.20
C ASN A 39 10.48 -3.89 -18.10
N PRO A 40 11.71 -3.58 -18.57
CA PRO A 40 12.47 -4.48 -19.45
C PRO A 40 12.76 -5.85 -18.81
N ILE A 41 12.91 -5.90 -17.49
CA ILE A 41 13.12 -7.16 -16.76
C ILE A 41 11.86 -8.02 -16.83
N THR A 42 10.69 -7.41 -16.58
CA THR A 42 9.40 -8.09 -16.67
C THR A 42 9.16 -8.61 -18.08
N LYS A 43 9.46 -7.82 -19.12
CA LYS A 43 9.35 -8.25 -20.52
C LYS A 43 10.24 -9.47 -20.82
N GLY A 44 11.50 -9.45 -20.37
CA GLY A 44 12.42 -10.56 -20.53
C GLY A 44 11.89 -11.85 -19.87
N LEU A 45 11.45 -11.74 -18.62
CA LEU A 45 10.88 -12.85 -17.86
C LEU A 45 9.66 -13.48 -18.55
N TYR A 46 8.75 -12.65 -19.08
CA TYR A 46 7.62 -13.15 -19.85
C TYR A 46 8.09 -13.79 -21.16
N SER A 47 8.89 -13.12 -21.98
CA SER A 47 9.32 -13.66 -23.28
C SER A 47 10.13 -14.96 -23.18
N GLU A 48 10.99 -15.10 -22.17
CA GLU A 48 11.91 -16.23 -22.03
C GLU A 48 11.27 -17.39 -21.26
N TRP A 49 10.52 -17.09 -20.20
CA TRP A 49 10.12 -18.11 -19.23
C TRP A 49 8.61 -18.28 -19.08
N LEU A 50 7.83 -17.19 -19.00
CA LEU A 50 6.39 -17.26 -18.69
C LEU A 50 5.46 -17.14 -19.91
N GLU A 51 6.04 -16.99 -21.11
CA GLU A 51 5.38 -16.72 -22.39
C GLU A 51 4.61 -15.39 -22.39
N GLN A 52 3.33 -15.44 -22.07
CA GLN A 52 2.44 -14.28 -22.07
C GLN A 52 1.76 -14.10 -20.70
N PRO A 53 1.42 -12.86 -20.31
CA PRO A 53 0.59 -12.64 -19.13
C PRO A 53 -0.73 -13.39 -19.27
N GLY A 54 -1.05 -14.22 -18.27
CA GLY A 54 -2.26 -15.05 -18.27
C GLY A 54 -2.14 -16.41 -18.98
N SER A 55 -0.95 -16.77 -19.49
CA SER A 55 -0.66 -18.15 -19.95
C SER A 55 -0.88 -19.16 -18.81
N GLU A 56 -1.14 -20.41 -19.17
CA GLU A 56 -1.28 -21.50 -18.18
C GLU A 56 0.01 -21.66 -17.35
N LYS A 57 1.16 -21.42 -17.97
CA LYS A 57 2.47 -21.40 -17.33
C LYS A 57 2.56 -20.27 -16.30
N ALA A 58 2.15 -19.05 -16.66
CA ALA A 58 2.10 -17.93 -15.74
C ALA A 58 1.11 -18.16 -14.58
N LYS A 59 -0.04 -18.76 -14.84
CA LYS A 59 -1.00 -19.14 -13.79
C LYS A 59 -0.40 -20.15 -12.82
N ARG A 60 0.18 -21.23 -13.34
CA ARG A 60 0.75 -22.30 -12.52
C ARG A 60 1.89 -21.83 -11.61
N TYR A 61 2.75 -20.92 -12.08
CA TYR A 61 3.92 -20.49 -11.32
C TYR A 61 3.73 -19.22 -10.50
N LEU A 62 2.85 -18.30 -10.92
CA LEU A 62 2.66 -17.02 -10.22
C LEU A 62 1.38 -16.96 -9.37
N HIS A 63 0.34 -17.73 -9.71
CA HIS A 63 -0.96 -17.62 -9.03
C HIS A 63 -1.09 -18.71 -7.98
N THR A 64 -1.43 -18.29 -6.77
CA THR A 64 -1.82 -19.18 -5.68
C THR A 64 -3.33 -19.15 -5.50
N GLU A 65 -3.89 -20.25 -5.03
CA GLU A 65 -5.30 -20.30 -4.67
C GLU A 65 -5.51 -19.65 -3.30
N TYR A 66 -6.54 -18.82 -3.18
CA TYR A 66 -6.92 -18.24 -1.90
C TYR A 66 -7.52 -19.34 -1.01
N HIS A 67 -6.90 -19.57 0.14
CA HIS A 67 -7.47 -20.43 1.18
C HIS A 67 -8.22 -19.59 2.21
N PRO A 68 -9.56 -19.70 2.33
CA PRO A 68 -10.31 -18.93 3.31
C PRO A 68 -9.92 -19.35 4.71
N VAL A 69 -9.40 -18.40 5.49
CA VAL A 69 -9.15 -18.62 6.92
C VAL A 69 -10.50 -18.56 7.62
N VAL A 70 -11.02 -19.71 8.06
CA VAL A 70 -12.18 -19.78 8.94
C VAL A 70 -11.77 -19.25 10.31
N LYS A 71 -11.96 -17.95 10.53
CA LYS A 71 -11.72 -17.33 11.83
C LYS A 71 -12.80 -17.81 12.80
N SER A 72 -12.41 -18.37 13.94
CA SER A 72 -13.36 -18.62 15.03
C SER A 72 -13.97 -17.29 15.48
N ILE A 73 -15.22 -17.31 15.96
CA ILE A 73 -15.90 -16.11 16.48
C ILE A 73 -15.07 -15.43 17.58
N THR A 74 -14.31 -16.21 18.36
CA THR A 74 -13.36 -15.73 19.37
C THR A 74 -12.14 -14.98 18.82
N SER A 75 -11.70 -15.25 17.58
CA SER A 75 -10.58 -14.54 16.93
C SER A 75 -10.96 -13.11 16.49
N GLN A 76 -12.25 -12.79 16.38
CA GLN A 76 -12.70 -11.44 16.02
C GLN A 76 -12.71 -10.48 17.22
N LEU A 77 -12.71 -10.99 18.45
CA LEU A 77 -12.84 -10.19 19.67
C LEU A 77 -11.52 -9.56 20.15
N GLN A 78 -10.38 -9.88 19.51
CA GLN A 78 -9.05 -9.39 19.88
C GLN A 78 -8.40 -8.42 18.88
N ASN A 79 -9.17 -7.82 17.96
CA ASN A 79 -8.65 -6.69 17.19
C ASN A 79 -8.82 -5.41 18.03
N TRP A 80 -7.76 -5.03 18.73
CA TRP A 80 -7.55 -3.65 19.21
C TRP A 80 -6.42 -3.02 18.39
#